data_AF-A0A1X0R8C0-F1
#
_entry.id   AF-A0A1X0R8C0-F1
#
_cell.length_a   1.000
_cell.length_b   1.000
_cell.length_c   1.000
_cell.angle_alpha   90.00
_cell.angle_beta   90.00
_cell.angle_gamma   90.00
#
_symmetry.space_group_name_H-M   'P 1'
#
loop_
_entity.id
_entity.type
_entity.pdbx_description
1 polymer ?
#
loop_
_entity_poly.entity_id
_entity_poly.type
_entity_poly.pdbx_seq_one_letter_code
_entity_poly.pdbx_strand_id
1 'polypeptide(L)'
;NDFVKLGKQLQVATTKLISVGVVDPIVIGLLVEGVHAEMYVMDLSYNGIYRMINVGQFDFPRNIQNDLLLVPVRMENMSLMFISI
;
A
#
# COMPACT_ATOMS: atom_id res chain seq x y z
N ASN A 1 2.37 -3.91 -17.12
CA ASN A 1 3.03 -3.64 -15.84
C ASN A 1 1.95 -3.47 -14.78
N ASP A 2 1.99 -4.26 -13.72
CA ASP A 2 0.98 -4.28 -12.65
C ASP A 2 1.06 -3.04 -11.75
N PHE A 3 2.22 -2.40 -11.63
CA PHE A 3 2.39 -1.10 -10.99
C PHE A 3 1.43 -0.04 -11.57
N VAL A 4 1.34 0.03 -12.91
CA VAL A 4 0.46 0.99 -13.60
C VAL A 4 -1.02 0.65 -13.39
N LYS A 5 -1.35 -0.64 -13.28
CA LYS A 5 -2.72 -1.07 -12.98
C LYS A 5 -3.12 -0.69 -11.55
N LEU A 6 -2.22 -0.93 -10.59
CA LEU A 6 -2.40 -0.54 -9.19
C LEU A 6 -2.64 0.96 -9.08
N GLY A 7 -1.78 1.79 -9.70
CA GLY A 7 -1.96 3.25 -9.68
C GLY A 7 -3.32 3.71 -10.20
N LYS A 8 -3.83 3.09 -11.28
CA LYS A 8 -5.18 3.39 -11.80
C LYS A 8 -6.29 2.94 -10.84
N GLN A 9 -6.14 1.78 -10.21
CA GLN A 9 -7.12 1.28 -9.24
C GLN A 9 -7.17 2.20 -8.01
N LEU A 10 -6.01 2.62 -7.49
CA LEU A 10 -5.90 3.56 -6.38
C LEU A 10 -6.52 4.92 -6.74
N GLN A 11 -6.28 5.42 -7.95
CA GLN A 11 -6.90 6.66 -8.43
C GLN A 11 -8.43 6.55 -8.45
N VAL A 12 -8.97 5.49 -9.06
CA VAL A 12 -10.42 5.27 -9.14
C VAL A 12 -11.03 5.15 -7.74
N ALA A 13 -10.38 4.44 -6.82
CA ALA A 13 -10.83 4.32 -5.44
C ALA A 13 -10.82 5.67 -4.71
N THR A 14 -9.74 6.45 -4.86
CA THR A 14 -9.61 7.78 -4.26
C THR A 14 -10.70 8.71 -4.79
N THR A 15 -10.90 8.77 -6.11
CA THR A 15 -11.96 9.56 -6.75
C THR A 15 -13.34 9.18 -6.24
N LYS A 16 -13.62 7.87 -6.04
CA LYS A 16 -14.89 7.42 -5.49
C LYS A 16 -15.12 7.94 -4.08
N LEU A 17 -14.10 7.89 -3.20
CA LEU A 17 -14.20 8.44 -1.85
C LEU A 17 -14.44 9.95 -1.86
N ILE A 18 -13.73 10.69 -2.71
CA ILE A 18 -13.97 12.13 -2.90
C ILE A 18 -15.41 12.39 -3.37
N SER A 19 -15.91 11.60 -4.32
CA SER A 19 -17.25 11.79 -4.90
C SER A 19 -18.39 11.59 -3.90
N VAL A 20 -18.16 10.79 -2.84
CA VAL A 20 -19.14 10.60 -1.75
C VAL A 20 -18.91 11.57 -0.58
N GLY A 21 -17.98 12.52 -0.72
CA GLY A 21 -17.73 13.58 0.25
C GLY A 21 -16.75 13.23 1.38
N VAL A 22 -15.92 12.19 1.23
CA VAL A 22 -14.86 11.91 2.22
C VAL A 22 -13.81 13.02 2.15
N VAL A 23 -13.59 13.68 3.28
CA VAL A 23 -12.52 14.67 3.48
C VAL A 23 -11.21 13.92 3.69
N ASP A 24 -10.16 14.31 2.97
CA ASP A 24 -8.82 13.72 3.01
C ASP A 24 -8.79 12.19 2.85
N PRO A 25 -9.27 11.64 1.73
CA PRO A 25 -9.33 10.19 1.54
C PRO A 25 -7.93 9.60 1.40
N ILE A 26 -7.65 8.60 2.22
CA ILE A 26 -6.44 7.79 2.15
C ILE A 26 -6.80 6.44 1.53
N VAL A 27 -6.14 6.10 0.41
CA VAL A 27 -6.28 4.79 -0.22
C VAL A 27 -4.92 4.10 -0.23
N ILE A 28 -4.88 2.88 0.29
CA ILE A 28 -3.67 2.06 0.36
C ILE A 28 -3.75 0.95 -0.69
N GLY A 29 -2.62 0.64 -1.33
CA GLY A 29 -2.44 -0.45 -2.26
C GLY A 29 -1.21 -1.28 -1.92
N LEU A 30 -1.28 -2.58 -2.21
CA LEU A 30 -0.15 -3.48 -2.11
C LEU A 30 0.16 -4.02 -3.51
N LEU A 31 1.39 -3.79 -3.98
CA LEU A 31 1.93 -4.45 -5.16
C LEU A 31 2.67 -5.69 -4.69
N VAL A 32 2.21 -6.88 -5.08
CA VAL A 32 2.83 -8.14 -4.67
C VAL A 32 3.42 -8.84 -5.89
N GLU A 33 4.73 -9.06 -5.86
CA GLU A 33 5.48 -9.77 -6.89
C GLU A 33 6.17 -10.99 -6.26
N GLY A 34 5.55 -12.16 -6.46
CA GLY A 34 5.97 -13.39 -5.79
C GLY A 34 5.71 -13.30 -4.28
N VAL A 35 6.77 -13.22 -3.48
CA VAL A 35 6.67 -13.00 -2.02
C VAL A 35 7.05 -11.59 -1.59
N HIS A 36 7.51 -10.75 -2.52
CA HIS A 36 7.85 -9.37 -2.21
C HIS A 36 6.58 -8.52 -2.29
N ALA A 37 6.37 -7.66 -1.30
CA ALA A 37 5.23 -6.75 -1.23
C ALA A 37 5.70 -5.33 -1.02
N GLU A 38 5.23 -4.42 -1.86
CA GLU A 38 5.44 -2.98 -1.73
C GLU A 38 4.11 -2.30 -1.41
N MET A 39 4.10 -1.47 -0.37
CA MET A 39 2.94 -0.70 0.05
C MET A 39 2.97 0.70 -0.55
N TYR A 40 1.84 1.12 -1.09
CA TYR A 40 1.64 2.43 -1.68
C TYR A 40 0.43 3.12 -1.09
N VAL A 41 0.52 4.44 -0.91
CA VAL A 41 -0.62 5.30 -0.59
C VAL A 41 -0.92 6.20 -1.77
N MET A 42 -2.20 6.44 -2.02
CA MET A 42 -2.63 7.49 -2.93
C MET A 42 -3.34 8.60 -2.18
N ASP A 43 -2.85 9.82 -2.39
CA ASP A 43 -3.48 11.06 -1.95
C ASP A 43 -3.80 11.98 -3.14
N LEU A 44 -4.67 12.96 -2.89
CA LEU A 44 -4.92 14.07 -3.81
C LEU A 44 -4.40 15.35 -3.17
N SER A 45 -3.22 15.81 -3.60
CA SER A 45 -2.64 17.06 -3.11
C SER A 45 -3.41 18.29 -3.63
N TYR A 46 -3.22 19.44 -2.99
CA TYR A 46 -3.94 20.70 -3.22
C TYR A 46 -4.04 21.16 -4.69
N ASN A 47 -3.11 20.74 -5.55
CA ASN A 47 -3.13 21.07 -6.98
C ASN A 47 -3.99 20.12 -7.84
N GLY A 48 -4.78 19.24 -7.22
CA GLY A 48 -5.60 18.24 -7.93
C GLY A 48 -4.78 17.12 -8.59
N ILE A 49 -3.54 16.93 -8.14
CA ILE A 49 -2.64 15.89 -8.66
C ILE A 49 -2.68 14.69 -7.72
N TYR A 50 -3.07 13.54 -8.27
CA TYR A 50 -2.97 12.25 -7.59
C TYR A 50 -1.50 11.86 -7.43
N ARG A 51 -1.08 11.56 -6.21
CA ARG A 51 0.28 11.10 -5.92
C ARG A 51 0.24 9.70 -5.37
N MET A 52 0.99 8.79 -5.99
CA MET A 52 1.23 7.45 -5.47
C MET A 52 2.58 7.44 -4.76
N ILE A 53 2.57 7.22 -3.45
CA ILE A 53 3.76 7.29 -2.59
C ILE A 53 4.07 5.87 -2.11
N ASN A 54 5.30 5.38 -2.32
CA ASN A 54 5.75 4.14 -1.72
C ASN A 54 6.00 4.38 -0.23
N VAL A 55 5.34 3.62 0.64
CA VAL A 55 5.40 3.75 2.10
C VAL A 55 6.37 2.74 2.72
N GLY A 56 6.67 1.67 1.99
CA GLY A 56 7.64 0.67 2.40
C GLY A 56 7.41 -0.66 1.71
N GLN A 57 8.17 -1.66 2.14
CA GLN A 57 8.16 -2.99 1.55
C GLN A 57 8.42 -4.07 2.60
N PHE A 58 7.94 -5.28 2.35
CA PHE A 58 8.17 -6.46 3.17
C PHE A 58 8.08 -7.75 2.37
N ASP A 59 8.62 -8.84 2.91
CA ASP A 59 8.55 -10.15 2.27
C ASP A 59 7.61 -11.10 3.03
N PHE A 60 6.68 -11.72 2.31
CA PHE A 60 5.86 -12.81 2.84
C PHE A 60 6.71 -14.04 3.19
N PRO A 61 6.29 -14.84 4.19
CA PRO A 61 6.90 -16.14 4.49
C PRO A 61 6.92 -17.04 3.24
N ARG A 62 8.09 -17.57 2.89
CA ARG A 62 8.30 -18.49 1.77
C ARG A 62 8.17 -19.94 2.22
N ASN A 63 8.72 -20.26 3.40
CA ASN A 63 8.70 -21.60 3.95
C ASN A 63 8.48 -21.55 5.47
N ILE A 64 7.42 -22.23 5.91
CA ILE A 64 7.03 -22.35 7.32
C ILE A 64 8.19 -22.82 8.21
N GLN A 65 9.07 -23.70 7.74
CA GLN A 65 10.13 -24.25 8.60
C GLN A 65 11.19 -23.21 9.01
N ASN A 66 11.48 -22.23 8.15
CA ASN A 66 12.53 -21.23 8.40
C ASN A 66 11.96 -19.84 8.70
N ASP A 67 10.77 -19.51 8.18
CA ASP A 67 10.21 -18.17 8.26
C ASP A 67 9.22 -17.99 9.42
N LEU A 68 8.73 -19.07 10.07
CA LEU A 68 7.72 -18.95 11.14
C LEU A 68 8.23 -18.10 12.31
N LEU A 69 9.51 -18.22 12.65
CA LEU A 69 10.15 -17.42 13.70
C LEU A 69 10.27 -15.93 13.33
N LEU A 70 10.21 -15.60 12.03
CA LEU A 70 10.31 -14.24 11.52
C LEU A 70 8.95 -13.60 11.25
N VAL A 71 7.85 -14.35 11.36
CA VAL A 71 6.48 -13.84 11.17
C VAL A 71 6.19 -12.64 12.09
N PRO A 72 6.50 -12.68 13.40
CA PRO A 72 6.24 -11.53 14.27
C PRO A 72 6.98 -10.27 13.81
N VAL A 73 8.26 -10.40 13.46
CA VAL A 73 9.09 -9.27 12.98
C VAL A 73 8.56 -8.71 11.66
N ARG A 74 8.12 -9.58 10.74
CA ARG A 74 7.52 -9.16 9.47
C ARG A 74 6.17 -8.47 9.65
N MET A 75 5.36 -8.94 10.61
CA MET A 75 4.11 -8.29 10.99
C MET A 75 4.35 -6.92 11.64
N GLU A 76 5.39 -6.79 12.47
CA GLU A 76 5.76 -5.51 13.07
C GLU A 76 6.23 -4.51 12.01
N ASN A 77 7.11 -4.92 11.09
CA ASN A 77 7.52 -4.08 9.96
C ASN A 77 6.33 -3.60 9.13
N MET A 78 5.37 -4.49 8.85
CA MET A 78 4.12 -4.13 8.18
C MET A 78 3.28 -3.15 9.01
N SER A 79 3.22 -3.32 10.32
CA SER A 79 2.49 -2.43 11.23
C SER A 79 3.10 -1.01 11.25
N LEU A 80 4.44 -0.92 11.24
CA LEU A 80 5.16 0.37 11.20
C LEU A 80 4.89 1.16 9.92
N MET A 81 4.66 0.48 8.79
CA MET A 81 4.25 1.13 7.54
C MET A 81 2.90 1.85 7.68
N PHE A 82 1.94 1.31 8.42
CA PHE A 82 0.65 1.98 8.64
C PHE A 82 0.74 3.22 9.53
N ILE A 83 1.71 3.29 10.44
CA ILE A 83 1.95 4.47 11.30
C ILE A 83 2.54 5.63 10.49
N SER A 84 3.12 5.33 9.32
CA SER A 84 3.80 6.31 8.46
C SER A 84 2.86 7.01 7.47
N ILE A 85 1.56 6.70 7.54
CA ILE A 85 0.46 7.20 6.69
C ILE A 85 -0.39 8.17 7.52
#